data_AF-A0A9E2MK55-F1
#
_entry.id   AF-A0A9E2MK55-F1
#
_cell.length_a   1.000
_cell.length_b   1.000
_cell.length_c   1.000
_cell.angle_alpha   90.00
_cell.angle_beta   90.00
_cell.angle_gamma   90.00
#
_symmetry.space_group_name_H-M   'P 1'
#
loop_
_entity.id
_entity.type
_entity.pdbx_description
1 polymer ?
#
loop_
_entity_poly.entity_id
_entity_poly.type
_entity_poly.pdbx_seq_one_letter_code
_entity_poly.pdbx_strand_id
1 'polypeptide(L)'
;DVIFVVAAYLSAYNARAHGVHDYITSLMFNSPAGLSDAMDLAKMLAVLEMAAELETLDFRVWRQTRTGLLSYPVDSDLARAHLAVSVYLQMALKPHIIHVVGYTEADHAATASEVIESCKLARRAIENALRGQPDMTHDPAVQFRKEELLREARVTLDVISSLSPANISDPLTDVTTLTQAVRWGILDAPQLGNNPHARGEVVSRIDSRGACIAIDPKSGQPIDETARLAMLAF
;
A
#
# COMPACT_ATOMS: atom_id res chain seq x y z
N ASP A 1 1.75 2.05 -7.36
CA ASP A 1 0.60 1.71 -6.49
C ASP A 1 -0.06 0.35 -6.78
N VAL A 2 -0.37 0.00 -8.04
CA VAL A 2 -1.06 -1.26 -8.37
C VAL A 2 -0.41 -2.48 -7.71
N ILE A 3 0.90 -2.64 -7.86
CA ILE A 3 1.64 -3.77 -7.27
C ILE A 3 1.52 -3.81 -5.74
N PHE A 4 1.49 -2.66 -5.08
CA PHE A 4 1.28 -2.61 -3.62
C PHE A 4 -0.12 -3.13 -3.24
N VAL A 5 -1.15 -2.74 -3.99
CA VAL A 5 -2.52 -3.21 -3.77
C VAL A 5 -2.64 -4.72 -3.99
N VAL A 6 -2.06 -5.22 -5.10
CA VAL A 6 -2.04 -6.65 -5.43
C VAL A 6 -1.28 -7.46 -4.37
N ALA A 7 -0.10 -7.00 -3.95
CA ALA A 7 0.69 -7.67 -2.92
C ALA A 7 -0.04 -7.71 -1.57
N ALA A 8 -0.74 -6.64 -1.19
CA ALA A 8 -1.55 -6.59 0.03
C ALA A 8 -2.71 -7.60 -0.04
N TYR A 9 -3.40 -7.67 -1.18
CA TYR A 9 -4.46 -8.66 -1.40
C TYR A 9 -3.93 -10.10 -1.34
N LEU A 10 -2.86 -10.41 -2.07
CA LEU A 10 -2.27 -11.76 -2.07
C LEU A 10 -1.81 -12.19 -0.69
N SER A 11 -1.29 -11.27 0.14
CA SER A 11 -0.93 -11.55 1.53
C SER A 11 -2.14 -11.95 2.37
N ALA A 12 -3.24 -11.18 2.28
CA ALA A 12 -4.48 -11.49 2.99
C ALA A 12 -5.12 -12.80 2.48
N TYR A 13 -5.14 -12.99 1.16
CA TYR A 13 -5.69 -14.18 0.50
C TYR A 13 -4.97 -15.44 0.94
N ASN A 14 -3.63 -15.42 0.92
CA ASN A 14 -2.82 -16.55 1.36
C ASN A 14 -2.97 -16.80 2.87
N ALA A 15 -3.04 -15.77 3.70
CA ALA A 15 -3.30 -15.95 5.13
C ALA A 15 -4.61 -16.69 5.38
N ARG A 16 -5.69 -16.26 4.72
CA ARG A 16 -7.01 -16.92 4.80
C ARG A 16 -6.94 -18.37 4.32
N ALA A 17 -6.35 -18.61 3.15
CA ALA A 17 -6.24 -19.96 2.57
C ALA A 17 -5.48 -20.94 3.47
N HIS A 18 -4.58 -20.44 4.32
CA HIS A 18 -3.78 -21.23 5.25
C HIS A 18 -4.31 -21.19 6.70
N GLY A 19 -5.59 -20.85 6.90
CA GLY A 19 -6.29 -21.02 8.18
C GLY A 19 -6.04 -19.92 9.20
N VAL A 20 -5.52 -18.75 8.80
CA VAL A 20 -5.56 -17.56 9.66
C VAL A 20 -7.01 -17.13 9.85
N HIS A 21 -7.37 -16.71 11.06
CA HIS A 21 -8.70 -16.19 11.39
C HIS A 21 -8.71 -14.67 11.62
N ASP A 22 -7.66 -14.14 12.25
CA ASP A 22 -7.48 -12.71 12.49
C ASP A 22 -6.27 -12.19 11.71
N TYR A 23 -6.52 -11.46 10.63
CA TYR A 23 -5.47 -10.92 9.77
C TYR A 23 -5.31 -9.42 9.96
N ILE A 24 -4.09 -8.95 10.23
CA ILE A 24 -3.81 -7.52 10.32
C ILE A 24 -3.39 -7.00 8.94
N THR A 25 -4.28 -6.25 8.28
CA THR A 25 -3.92 -5.53 7.05
C THR A 25 -3.13 -4.28 7.43
N SER A 26 -1.85 -4.28 7.05
CA SER A 26 -0.88 -3.26 7.44
C SER A 26 -0.76 -2.21 6.34
N LEU A 27 -1.23 -1.00 6.64
CA LEU A 27 -1.40 0.10 5.70
C LEU A 27 -0.36 1.19 5.99
N MET A 28 0.71 1.21 5.20
CA MET A 28 1.75 2.22 5.30
C MET A 28 1.45 3.40 4.38
N PHE A 29 1.06 4.52 4.98
CA PHE A 29 0.90 5.82 4.31
C PHE A 29 2.26 6.41 3.93
N ASN A 30 2.26 7.42 3.07
CA ASN A 30 3.40 8.17 2.57
C ASN A 30 4.50 7.26 1.97
N SER A 31 4.08 6.16 1.34
CA SER A 31 4.97 5.19 0.71
C SER A 31 4.54 4.87 -0.74
N PRO A 32 5.32 5.29 -1.74
CA PRO A 32 6.57 6.03 -1.64
C PRO A 32 6.38 7.47 -1.12
N ALA A 33 7.48 8.11 -0.70
CA ALA A 33 7.47 9.52 -0.36
C ALA A 33 7.07 10.37 -1.59
N GLY A 34 6.34 11.47 -1.35
CA GLY A 34 5.85 12.37 -2.41
C GLY A 34 4.44 12.09 -2.90
N LEU A 35 3.77 11.03 -2.42
CA LEU A 35 2.33 10.88 -2.62
C LEU A 35 1.57 12.06 -2.01
N SER A 36 0.52 12.51 -2.69
CA SER A 36 -0.45 13.44 -2.07
C SER A 36 -1.38 12.67 -1.14
N ASP A 37 -1.90 13.36 -0.12
CA ASP A 37 -2.81 12.77 0.88
C ASP A 37 -4.04 12.10 0.23
N ALA A 38 -4.59 12.72 -0.82
CA ALA A 38 -5.73 12.17 -1.56
C ALA A 38 -5.38 10.86 -2.28
N MET A 39 -4.24 10.82 -2.99
CA MET A 39 -3.84 9.63 -3.75
C MET A 39 -3.39 8.49 -2.83
N ASP A 40 -2.78 8.83 -1.70
CA ASP A 40 -2.38 7.85 -0.68
C ASP A 40 -3.61 7.26 0.03
N LEU A 41 -4.58 8.10 0.42
CA LEU A 41 -5.87 7.64 0.97
C LEU A 41 -6.61 6.73 -0.02
N ALA A 42 -6.65 7.10 -1.30
CA ALA A 42 -7.26 6.30 -2.35
C ALA A 42 -6.63 4.91 -2.49
N LYS A 43 -5.29 4.84 -2.46
CA LYS A 43 -4.55 3.57 -2.48
C LYS A 43 -4.89 2.70 -1.27
N MET A 44 -4.96 3.27 -0.07
CA MET A 44 -5.29 2.50 1.13
C MET A 44 -6.75 2.04 1.13
N LEU A 45 -7.68 2.84 0.60
CA LEU A 45 -9.07 2.42 0.39
C LEU A 45 -9.17 1.26 -0.61
N ALA A 46 -8.39 1.27 -1.68
CA ALA A 46 -8.35 0.16 -2.64
C ALA A 46 -7.87 -1.15 -1.98
N VAL A 47 -6.83 -1.09 -1.13
CA VAL A 47 -6.39 -2.25 -0.34
C VAL A 47 -7.51 -2.76 0.58
N LEU A 48 -8.20 -1.85 1.27
CA LEU A 48 -9.27 -2.24 2.20
C LEU A 48 -10.47 -2.85 1.48
N GLU A 49 -10.85 -2.32 0.32
CA GLU A 49 -11.97 -2.85 -0.45
C GLU A 49 -11.67 -4.28 -0.93
N MET A 50 -10.47 -4.52 -1.48
CA MET A 50 -10.08 -5.88 -1.88
C MET A 50 -9.93 -6.83 -0.68
N ALA A 51 -9.41 -6.35 0.45
CA ALA A 51 -9.32 -7.17 1.66
C ALA A 51 -10.69 -7.51 2.25
N ALA A 52 -11.67 -6.60 2.15
CA ALA A 52 -13.04 -6.83 2.61
C ALA A 52 -13.76 -7.93 1.81
N GLU A 53 -13.43 -8.11 0.52
CA GLU A 53 -13.92 -9.25 -0.29
C GLU A 53 -13.53 -10.61 0.31
N LEU A 54 -12.49 -10.66 1.14
CA LEU A 54 -12.00 -11.88 1.78
C LEU A 54 -12.65 -12.16 3.14
N GLU A 55 -13.33 -11.19 3.74
CA GLU A 55 -13.93 -11.34 5.07
C GLU A 55 -15.05 -12.39 5.06
N THR A 56 -15.06 -13.22 6.09
CA THR A 56 -16.11 -14.23 6.33
C THR A 56 -16.40 -14.28 7.82
N LEU A 57 -17.34 -15.12 8.26
CA LEU A 57 -17.55 -15.37 9.69
C LEU A 57 -16.28 -15.89 10.40
N ASP A 58 -15.43 -16.59 9.65
CA ASP A 58 -14.19 -17.20 10.17
C ASP A 58 -12.92 -16.45 9.77
N PHE A 59 -13.01 -15.34 9.03
CA PHE A 59 -11.85 -14.54 8.62
C PHE A 59 -12.12 -13.05 8.77
N ARG A 60 -11.40 -12.41 9.70
CA ARG A 60 -11.58 -11.03 10.09
C ARG A 60 -10.36 -10.19 9.73
N VAL A 61 -10.60 -9.04 9.11
CA VAL A 61 -9.54 -8.11 8.74
C VAL A 61 -9.44 -6.96 9.75
N TRP A 62 -8.28 -6.85 10.39
CA TRP A 62 -7.93 -5.77 11.30
C TRP A 62 -7.07 -4.72 10.60
N ARG A 63 -7.65 -3.55 10.38
CA ARG A 63 -6.96 -2.36 9.88
C ARG A 63 -5.87 -1.86 10.85
N GLN A 64 -4.62 -1.91 10.43
CA GLN A 64 -3.51 -1.26 11.11
C GLN A 64 -2.87 -0.23 10.19
N THR A 65 -2.80 1.04 10.61
CA THR A 65 -2.14 2.10 9.84
C THR A 65 -0.80 2.48 10.43
N ARG A 66 0.08 3.02 9.60
CA ARG A 66 1.36 3.62 10.01
C ARG A 66 1.82 4.68 9.01
N THR A 67 2.62 5.62 9.48
CA THR A 67 3.35 6.56 8.62
C THR A 67 4.55 5.88 7.95
N GLY A 68 4.85 6.25 6.72
CA GLY A 68 5.96 5.70 5.94
C GLY A 68 7.30 6.23 6.41
N LEU A 69 8.27 5.33 6.62
CA LEU A 69 9.57 5.67 7.22
C LEU A 69 10.33 6.72 6.39
N LEU A 70 10.40 6.52 5.08
CA LEU A 70 11.10 7.38 4.13
C LEU A 70 10.45 8.75 3.91
N SER A 71 9.31 9.02 4.56
CA SER A 71 8.62 10.31 4.44
C SER A 71 8.99 11.31 5.54
N TYR A 72 9.69 10.87 6.59
CA TYR A 72 10.07 11.76 7.68
C TYR A 72 11.15 12.76 7.25
N PRO A 73 10.95 14.06 7.51
CA PRO A 73 12.03 15.04 7.37
C PRO A 73 13.03 14.91 8.52
N VAL A 74 14.27 15.33 8.28
CA VAL A 74 15.33 15.36 9.31
C VAL A 74 15.08 16.49 10.32
N ASP A 75 14.46 17.59 9.89
CA ASP A 75 14.08 18.68 10.79
C ASP A 75 13.04 18.21 11.80
N SER A 76 13.36 18.32 13.09
CA SER A 76 12.54 17.75 14.15
C SER A 76 11.16 18.40 14.29
N ASP A 77 11.03 19.70 14.00
CA ASP A 77 9.75 20.39 14.11
C ASP A 77 8.83 19.97 12.97
N LEU A 78 9.39 19.86 11.76
CA LEU A 78 8.67 19.32 10.61
C LEU A 78 8.31 17.84 10.82
N ALA A 79 9.17 17.05 11.46
CA ALA A 79 8.92 15.64 11.72
C ALA A 79 7.78 15.41 12.72
N ARG A 80 7.74 16.21 13.81
CA ARG A 80 6.61 16.21 14.76
C ARG A 80 5.31 16.60 14.09
N ALA A 81 5.34 17.62 13.23
CA ALA A 81 4.17 18.02 12.45
C ALA A 81 3.72 16.90 11.50
N HIS A 82 4.66 16.30 10.77
CA HIS A 82 4.42 15.19 9.83
C HIS A 82 3.77 13.99 10.51
N LEU A 83 4.27 13.59 11.68
CA LEU A 83 3.64 12.54 12.50
C LEU A 83 2.17 12.87 12.80
N ALA A 84 1.89 14.08 13.29
CA ALA A 84 0.54 14.47 13.68
C ALA A 84 -0.43 14.53 12.48
N VAL A 85 -0.02 15.13 11.36
CA VAL A 85 -0.89 15.26 10.17
C VAL A 85 -1.11 13.93 9.48
N SER A 86 -0.08 13.08 9.38
CA SER A 86 -0.22 11.74 8.78
C SER A 86 -1.11 10.84 9.62
N VAL A 87 -1.01 10.87 10.95
CA VAL A 87 -1.92 10.14 11.85
C VAL A 87 -3.35 10.66 11.71
N TYR A 88 -3.54 11.99 11.57
CA TYR A 88 -4.86 12.56 11.31
C TYR A 88 -5.45 11.99 10.01
N LEU A 89 -4.71 12.00 8.89
CA LEU A 89 -5.18 11.40 7.63
C LEU A 89 -5.52 9.91 7.78
N GLN A 90 -4.67 9.13 8.45
CA GLN A 90 -4.89 7.70 8.71
C GLN A 90 -6.22 7.41 9.41
N MET A 91 -6.70 8.32 10.26
CA MET A 91 -7.99 8.17 10.94
C MET A 91 -9.20 8.17 10.00
N ALA A 92 -9.07 8.65 8.76
CA ALA A 92 -10.11 8.55 7.74
C ALA A 92 -10.50 7.08 7.47
N LEU A 93 -9.57 6.14 7.66
CA LEU A 93 -9.82 4.70 7.49
C LEU A 93 -10.46 4.04 8.72
N LYS A 94 -10.65 4.78 9.82
CA LYS A 94 -11.12 4.30 11.12
C LYS A 94 -10.32 3.06 11.57
N PRO A 95 -8.98 3.14 11.67
CA PRO A 95 -8.13 1.99 11.95
C PRO A 95 -8.41 1.40 13.34
N HIS A 96 -8.22 0.09 13.49
CA HIS A 96 -8.29 -0.56 14.80
C HIS A 96 -6.98 -0.40 15.57
N ILE A 97 -5.86 -0.34 14.84
CA ILE A 97 -4.50 -0.24 15.39
C ILE A 97 -3.78 0.90 14.67
N ILE A 98 -3.10 1.76 15.42
CA ILE A 98 -2.19 2.76 14.86
C ILE A 98 -0.79 2.45 15.38
N HIS A 99 0.12 2.15 14.46
CA HIS A 99 1.53 2.05 14.77
C HIS A 99 2.13 3.46 14.72
N VAL A 100 2.53 3.95 15.88
CA VAL A 100 3.14 5.27 16.03
C VAL A 100 4.63 5.17 15.67
N VAL A 101 5.01 5.82 14.57
CA VAL A 101 6.42 5.96 14.18
C VAL A 101 7.06 7.10 14.99
N GLY A 102 8.32 6.93 15.40
CA GLY A 102 9.07 7.98 16.09
C GLY A 102 9.25 9.20 15.18
N TYR A 103 9.09 10.43 15.69
CA TYR A 103 9.39 11.61 14.87
C TYR A 103 10.90 11.72 14.56
N THR A 104 11.74 10.96 15.26
CA THR A 104 13.20 10.88 15.04
C THR A 104 13.60 9.93 13.92
N GLU A 105 12.65 9.29 13.23
CA GLU A 105 12.89 8.19 12.26
C GLU A 105 13.99 8.50 11.23
N ALA A 106 14.07 9.74 10.75
CA ALA A 106 15.03 10.16 9.73
C ALA A 106 16.41 10.57 10.28
N ASP A 107 16.58 10.59 11.60
CA ASP A 107 17.78 11.10 12.27
C ASP A 107 18.47 10.04 13.14
N HIS A 108 17.76 9.49 14.14
CA HIS A 108 18.34 8.51 15.08
C HIS A 108 17.30 7.58 15.72
N ALA A 109 17.80 6.49 16.30
CA ALA A 109 16.97 5.52 17.02
C ALA A 109 16.29 6.18 18.23
N ALA A 110 14.96 6.11 18.26
CA ALA A 110 14.16 6.78 19.28
C ALA A 110 14.47 6.29 20.70
N THR A 111 14.67 7.23 21.62
CA THR A 111 14.72 6.99 23.05
C THR A 111 13.31 6.78 23.63
N ALA A 112 13.23 6.27 24.87
CA ALA A 112 11.94 6.08 25.54
C ALA A 112 11.13 7.38 25.68
N SER A 113 11.79 8.51 25.95
CA SER A 113 11.13 9.83 26.04
C SER A 113 10.51 10.25 24.71
N GLU A 114 11.20 10.00 23.61
CA GLU A 114 10.76 10.41 22.27
C GLU A 114 9.62 9.51 21.77
N VAL A 115 9.64 8.23 22.12
CA VAL A 115 8.50 7.32 21.89
C VAL A 115 7.25 7.83 22.65
N ILE A 116 7.42 8.24 23.91
CA ILE A 116 6.31 8.80 24.71
C ILE A 116 5.80 10.10 24.09
N GLU A 117 6.69 10.97 23.60
CA GLU A 117 6.33 12.21 22.92
C GLU A 117 5.58 11.96 21.61
N SER A 118 6.09 11.09 20.74
CA SER A 118 5.39 10.64 19.53
C SER A 118 3.99 10.11 19.84
N CYS A 119 3.85 9.29 20.89
CA CYS A 119 2.55 8.79 21.33
C CYS A 119 1.58 9.91 21.76
N LYS A 120 2.07 10.98 22.41
CA LYS A 120 1.25 12.14 22.78
C LYS A 120 0.78 12.91 21.55
N LEU A 121 1.67 13.14 20.57
CA LEU A 121 1.34 13.81 19.31
C LEU A 121 0.30 13.02 18.51
N ALA A 122 0.53 11.71 18.34
CA ALA A 122 -0.42 10.82 17.68
C ALA A 122 -1.78 10.80 18.39
N ARG A 123 -1.79 10.69 19.73
CA ARG A 123 -3.03 10.74 20.52
C ARG A 123 -3.81 12.03 20.30
N ARG A 124 -3.13 13.17 20.24
CA ARG A 124 -3.81 14.45 19.96
C ARG A 124 -4.45 14.46 18.58
N ALA A 125 -3.78 13.93 17.56
CA ALA A 125 -4.34 13.82 16.20
C ALA A 125 -5.57 12.88 16.18
N ILE A 126 -5.49 11.74 16.87
CA ILE A 126 -6.60 10.77 17.01
C ILE A 126 -7.80 11.41 17.70
N GLU A 127 -7.60 12.08 18.85
CA GLU A 127 -8.67 12.77 19.57
C GLU A 127 -9.35 13.83 18.72
N ASN A 128 -8.59 14.60 17.94
CA ASN A 128 -9.14 15.58 17.02
C ASN A 128 -10.00 14.91 15.94
N ALA A 129 -9.53 13.81 15.37
CA ALA A 129 -10.29 13.10 14.35
C ALA A 129 -11.60 12.51 14.89
N LEU A 130 -11.56 11.91 16.10
CA LEU A 130 -12.72 11.36 16.78
C LEU A 130 -13.77 12.41 17.17
N ARG A 131 -13.37 13.69 17.34
CA ARG A 131 -14.30 14.80 17.61
C ARG A 131 -15.10 15.26 16.39
N GLY A 132 -14.74 14.83 15.18
CA GLY A 132 -15.48 15.17 13.96
C GLY A 132 -14.58 15.51 12.77
N GLN A 133 -13.73 14.58 12.36
CA GLN A 133 -12.99 14.69 11.10
C GLN A 133 -13.94 14.75 9.89
N PRO A 134 -13.69 15.62 8.88
CA PRO A 134 -14.37 15.55 7.61
C PRO A 134 -14.20 14.17 6.96
N ASP A 135 -15.24 13.65 6.33
CA ASP A 135 -15.14 12.38 5.62
C ASP A 135 -14.42 12.57 4.27
N MET A 136 -13.08 12.48 4.33
CA MET A 136 -12.19 12.58 3.17
C MET A 136 -12.34 11.41 2.19
N THR A 137 -13.00 10.32 2.60
CA THR A 137 -13.16 9.15 1.73
C THR A 137 -14.14 9.41 0.59
N HIS A 138 -15.04 10.39 0.73
CA HIS A 138 -16.03 10.74 -0.31
C HIS A 138 -15.51 11.75 -1.34
N ASP A 139 -14.26 12.22 -1.23
CA ASP A 139 -13.69 13.12 -2.21
C ASP A 139 -13.69 12.45 -3.62
N PRO A 140 -14.21 13.12 -4.66
CA PRO A 140 -14.29 12.54 -6.00
C PRO A 140 -12.93 12.12 -6.59
N ALA A 141 -11.85 12.84 -6.30
CA ALA A 141 -10.51 12.48 -6.76
C ALA A 141 -9.99 11.22 -6.04
N VAL A 142 -10.30 11.07 -4.74
CA VAL A 142 -9.99 9.87 -3.96
C VAL A 142 -10.74 8.66 -4.54
N GLN A 143 -12.05 8.79 -4.77
CA GLN A 143 -12.86 7.71 -5.34
C GLN A 143 -12.41 7.34 -6.74
N PHE A 144 -12.13 8.31 -7.61
CA PHE A 144 -11.64 8.04 -8.96
C PHE A 144 -10.34 7.22 -8.95
N ARG A 145 -9.37 7.62 -8.12
CA ARG A 145 -8.09 6.91 -8.01
C ARG A 145 -8.25 5.53 -7.37
N LYS A 146 -9.14 5.38 -6.38
CA LYS A 146 -9.46 4.08 -5.78
C LYS A 146 -9.98 3.11 -6.85
N GLU A 147 -10.96 3.54 -7.64
CA GLU A 147 -11.54 2.72 -8.72
C GLU A 147 -10.52 2.41 -9.84
N GLU A 148 -9.62 3.34 -10.16
CA GLU A 148 -8.47 3.11 -11.06
C GLU A 148 -7.61 1.95 -10.56
N LEU A 149 -7.20 1.98 -9.29
CA LEU A 149 -6.37 0.94 -8.69
C LEU A 149 -7.06 -0.42 -8.59
N LEU A 150 -8.37 -0.45 -8.28
CA LEU A 150 -9.13 -1.70 -8.21
C LEU A 150 -9.20 -2.39 -9.58
N ARG A 151 -9.46 -1.63 -10.65
CA ARG A 151 -9.48 -2.18 -12.01
C ARG A 151 -8.11 -2.72 -12.41
N GLU A 152 -7.05 -1.94 -12.20
CA GLU A 152 -5.69 -2.36 -12.56
C GLU A 152 -5.22 -3.56 -11.75
N ALA A 153 -5.47 -3.59 -10.43
CA ALA A 153 -5.10 -4.71 -9.58
C ALA A 153 -5.76 -6.03 -10.01
N ARG A 154 -7.02 -5.98 -10.46
CA ARG A 154 -7.74 -7.15 -11.01
C ARG A 154 -7.08 -7.67 -12.28
N VAL A 155 -6.67 -6.77 -13.19
CA VAL A 155 -5.89 -7.16 -14.39
C VAL A 155 -4.60 -7.88 -14.01
N THR A 156 -3.85 -7.37 -13.02
CA THR A 156 -2.64 -8.04 -12.54
C THR A 156 -2.94 -9.43 -11.96
N LEU A 157 -3.98 -9.55 -11.12
CA LEU A 157 -4.38 -10.83 -10.51
C LEU A 157 -4.83 -11.87 -11.55
N ASP A 158 -5.55 -11.44 -12.58
CA ASP A 158 -5.97 -12.29 -13.69
C ASP A 158 -4.75 -12.83 -14.45
N VAL A 159 -3.76 -11.97 -14.72
CA VAL A 159 -2.51 -12.39 -15.37
C VAL A 159 -1.73 -13.35 -14.47
N ILE A 160 -1.60 -13.08 -13.17
CA ILE A 160 -0.96 -14.03 -12.22
C ILE A 160 -1.67 -15.38 -12.27
N SER A 161 -3.00 -15.38 -12.22
CA SER A 161 -3.80 -16.61 -12.26
C SER A 161 -3.59 -17.40 -13.56
N SER A 162 -3.45 -16.69 -14.69
CA SER A 162 -3.24 -17.29 -16.00
C SER A 162 -1.87 -17.98 -16.18
N LEU A 163 -0.90 -17.71 -15.30
CA LEU A 163 0.40 -18.42 -15.33
C LEU A 163 0.27 -19.87 -14.85
N SER A 164 -0.79 -20.19 -14.13
CA SER A 164 -0.95 -21.48 -13.48
C SER A 164 -1.40 -22.56 -14.48
N PRO A 165 -0.83 -23.78 -14.42
CA PRO A 165 -1.35 -24.91 -15.18
C PRO A 165 -2.82 -25.21 -14.88
N ALA A 166 -3.56 -25.71 -15.87
CA ALA A 166 -5.00 -25.97 -15.75
C ALA A 166 -5.40 -26.98 -14.63
N ASN A 167 -4.44 -27.74 -14.09
CA ASN A 167 -4.67 -28.69 -13.00
C ASN A 167 -4.48 -28.10 -11.59
N ILE A 168 -4.13 -26.82 -11.47
CA ILE A 168 -4.03 -26.13 -10.19
C ILE A 168 -5.40 -25.54 -9.84
N SER A 169 -5.92 -25.86 -8.65
CA SER A 169 -7.25 -25.43 -8.21
C SER A 169 -7.30 -23.97 -7.78
N ASP A 170 -6.24 -23.47 -7.14
CA ASP A 170 -6.15 -22.07 -6.68
C ASP A 170 -4.78 -21.48 -7.06
N PRO A 171 -4.70 -20.83 -8.23
CA PRO A 171 -3.49 -20.17 -8.71
C PRO A 171 -2.88 -19.15 -7.74
N LEU A 172 -3.69 -18.46 -6.95
CA LEU A 172 -3.23 -17.36 -6.09
C LEU A 172 -2.60 -17.84 -4.77
N THR A 173 -2.66 -19.16 -4.52
CA THR A 173 -1.96 -19.83 -3.40
C THR A 173 -0.83 -20.73 -3.86
N ASP A 174 -0.71 -20.98 -5.17
CA ASP A 174 0.31 -21.86 -5.72
C ASP A 174 1.69 -21.17 -5.72
N VAL A 175 2.63 -21.78 -4.99
CA VAL A 175 4.00 -21.27 -4.82
C VAL A 175 4.70 -21.10 -6.17
N THR A 176 4.47 -22.02 -7.13
CA THR A 176 5.11 -21.95 -8.45
C THR A 176 4.59 -20.74 -9.22
N THR A 177 3.28 -20.55 -9.25
CA THR A 177 2.58 -19.44 -9.91
C THR A 177 3.05 -18.09 -9.36
N LEU A 178 3.05 -17.92 -8.04
CA LEU A 178 3.51 -16.67 -7.40
C LEU A 178 5.01 -16.43 -7.63
N THR A 179 5.83 -17.48 -7.65
CA THR A 179 7.26 -17.37 -7.97
C THR A 179 7.48 -16.86 -9.39
N GLN A 180 6.70 -17.35 -10.37
CA GLN A 180 6.79 -16.85 -11.74
C GLN A 180 6.33 -15.40 -11.86
N ALA A 181 5.27 -15.00 -11.13
CA ALA A 181 4.81 -13.62 -11.13
C ALA A 181 5.92 -12.63 -10.72
N VAL A 182 6.75 -12.98 -9.75
CA VAL A 182 7.92 -12.17 -9.35
C VAL A 182 9.03 -12.23 -10.41
N ARG A 183 9.40 -13.44 -10.86
CA ARG A 183 10.49 -13.63 -11.83
C ARG A 183 10.24 -12.95 -13.18
N TRP A 184 8.98 -12.89 -13.60
CA TRP A 184 8.58 -12.29 -14.87
C TRP A 184 8.30 -10.78 -14.76
N GLY A 185 8.39 -10.20 -13.56
CA GLY A 185 8.17 -8.77 -13.33
C GLY A 185 6.70 -8.37 -13.31
N ILE A 186 5.77 -9.32 -13.16
CA ILE A 186 4.35 -9.03 -12.94
C ILE A 186 4.18 -8.40 -11.56
N LEU A 187 4.78 -9.03 -10.53
CA LEU A 187 4.96 -8.45 -9.20
C LEU A 187 6.37 -7.87 -9.09
N ASP A 188 6.52 -6.60 -9.50
CA ASP A 188 7.82 -5.91 -9.52
C ASP A 188 7.80 -4.59 -8.75
N ALA A 189 8.97 -4.13 -8.31
CA ALA A 189 9.13 -2.83 -7.67
C ALA A 189 10.50 -2.22 -7.99
N PRO A 190 10.62 -0.88 -8.08
CA PRO A 190 11.90 -0.24 -8.42
C PRO A 190 13.06 -0.64 -7.49
N GLN A 191 12.77 -0.89 -6.21
CA GLN A 191 13.76 -1.28 -5.20
C GLN A 191 14.23 -2.74 -5.33
N LEU A 192 13.65 -3.54 -6.23
CA LEU A 192 14.12 -4.89 -6.54
C LEU A 192 15.27 -4.89 -7.56
N GLY A 193 15.73 -3.73 -8.03
CA GLY A 193 16.91 -3.63 -8.89
C GLY A 193 18.12 -4.33 -8.25
N ASN A 194 18.78 -5.19 -9.02
CA ASN A 194 19.88 -6.09 -8.59
C ASN A 194 19.46 -7.30 -7.74
N ASN A 195 18.17 -7.63 -7.65
CA ASN A 195 17.71 -8.87 -7.01
C ASN A 195 17.86 -10.07 -7.99
N PRO A 196 18.50 -11.19 -7.60
CA PRO A 196 18.67 -12.35 -8.49
C PRO A 196 17.36 -13.11 -8.78
N HIS A 197 16.25 -12.75 -8.14
CA HIS A 197 14.96 -13.44 -8.23
C HIS A 197 13.82 -12.57 -8.77
N ALA A 198 14.04 -11.27 -8.97
CA ALA A 198 13.05 -10.32 -9.48
C ALA A 198 13.70 -9.40 -10.53
N ARG A 199 12.89 -8.84 -11.44
CA ARG A 199 13.43 -7.99 -12.52
C ARG A 199 13.90 -6.63 -11.99
N GLY A 200 13.11 -5.96 -11.14
CA GLY A 200 13.40 -4.60 -10.70
C GLY A 200 13.43 -3.59 -11.86
N GLU A 201 12.69 -3.88 -12.92
CA GLU A 201 12.71 -3.13 -14.18
C GLU A 201 11.54 -2.13 -14.28
N VAL A 202 10.51 -2.30 -13.45
CA VAL A 202 9.39 -1.34 -13.39
C VAL A 202 9.90 0.05 -13.00
N VAL A 203 9.51 1.04 -13.80
CA VAL A 203 9.81 2.45 -13.51
C VAL A 203 8.51 3.14 -13.11
N SER A 204 8.58 3.89 -12.00
CA SER A 204 7.44 4.63 -11.49
C SER A 204 7.80 6.08 -11.19
N ARG A 205 6.82 6.97 -11.23
CA ARG A 205 6.97 8.36 -10.77
C ARG A 205 5.72 8.84 -10.04
N ILE A 206 5.88 9.92 -9.28
CA ILE A 206 4.76 10.71 -8.79
C ILE A 206 4.27 11.61 -9.94
N ASP A 207 2.99 11.49 -10.31
CA ASP A 207 2.36 12.35 -11.32
C ASP A 207 1.87 13.70 -10.73
N SER A 208 1.27 14.54 -11.57
CA SER A 208 0.75 15.85 -11.15
C SER A 208 -0.39 15.79 -10.14
N ARG A 209 -1.06 14.64 -9.97
CA ARG A 209 -2.08 14.42 -8.93
C ARG A 209 -1.45 14.05 -7.59
N GLY A 210 -0.16 13.71 -7.58
CA GLY A 210 0.54 13.11 -6.44
C GLY A 210 0.35 11.59 -6.37
N ALA A 211 0.03 10.91 -7.48
CA ALA A 211 -0.14 9.46 -7.52
C ALA A 211 1.13 8.76 -8.00
N CYS A 212 1.45 7.59 -7.45
CA CYS A 212 2.56 6.77 -7.94
C CYS A 212 2.08 5.87 -9.09
N ILE A 213 2.48 6.24 -10.30
CA ILE A 213 2.10 5.59 -11.56
C ILE A 213 3.30 4.89 -12.22
N ALA A 214 3.04 3.86 -13.01
CA ALA A 214 4.02 3.27 -13.90
C ALA A 214 4.27 4.17 -15.12
N ILE A 215 5.49 4.17 -15.63
CA ILE A 215 5.85 4.86 -16.87
C ILE A 215 6.62 3.94 -17.80
N ASP A 216 6.49 4.16 -19.10
CA ASP A 216 7.38 3.55 -20.08
C ASP A 216 8.80 4.13 -19.90
N PRO A 217 9.82 3.30 -19.61
CA PRO A 217 11.19 3.76 -19.42
C PRO A 217 11.79 4.50 -20.62
N LYS A 218 11.30 4.24 -21.84
CA LYS A 218 11.82 4.86 -23.06
C LYS A 218 11.22 6.23 -23.33
N SER A 219 9.89 6.33 -23.25
CA SER A 219 9.17 7.57 -23.58
C SER A 219 8.93 8.49 -22.38
N GLY A 220 9.03 7.96 -21.16
CA GLY A 220 8.67 8.64 -19.91
C GLY A 220 7.16 8.90 -19.75
N GLN A 221 6.33 8.36 -20.64
CA GLN A 221 4.90 8.55 -20.61
C GLN A 221 4.23 7.60 -19.61
N PRO A 222 3.13 8.01 -18.96
CA PRO A 222 2.29 7.12 -18.17
C PRO A 222 1.85 5.91 -18.99
N ILE A 223 1.87 4.74 -18.35
CA ILE A 223 1.30 3.51 -18.90
C ILE A 223 0.34 2.92 -17.87
N ASP A 224 -0.77 2.37 -18.35
CA ASP A 224 -1.68 1.60 -17.50
C ASP A 224 -1.12 0.18 -17.25
N GLU A 225 -1.77 -0.55 -16.36
CA GLU A 225 -1.32 -1.89 -15.99
C GLU A 225 -1.36 -2.89 -17.17
N THR A 226 -2.32 -2.76 -18.09
CA THR A 226 -2.41 -3.65 -19.26
C THR A 226 -1.22 -3.44 -20.20
N ALA A 227 -0.89 -2.18 -20.49
CA ALA A 227 0.28 -1.82 -21.28
C ALA A 227 1.58 -2.24 -20.59
N ARG A 228 1.70 -2.04 -19.26
CA ARG A 228 2.85 -2.49 -18.48
C ARG A 228 3.05 -4.00 -18.59
N LEU A 229 2.00 -4.79 -18.42
CA LEU A 229 2.06 -6.25 -18.50
C LEU A 229 2.39 -6.72 -19.92
N ALA A 230 1.84 -6.08 -20.96
CA ALA A 230 2.14 -6.41 -22.36
C ALA A 230 3.60 -6.15 -22.76
N MET A 231 4.32 -5.29 -22.03
CA MET A 231 5.75 -5.07 -22.23
C MET A 231 6.62 -6.19 -21.64
N LEU A 232 6.07 -7.03 -20.76
CA LEU A 232 6.78 -8.17 -20.19
C LEU A 232 6.68 -9.35 -21.16
N ALA A 233 7.81 -9.78 -21.73
CA ALA A 233 7.85 -11.03 -22.49
C ALA A 233 7.81 -12.22 -21.51
N PHE A 234 6.67 -12.88 -21.40
CA PHE A 234 6.48 -14.16 -20.70
C PHE A 234 5.49 -15.07 -21.44
#